data_AF-A0A962VQ81-F1
#
_entry.id   AF-A0A962VQ81-F1
#
_cell.length_a   1.000
_cell.length_b   1.000
_cell.length_c   1.000
_cell.angle_alpha   90.00
_cell.angle_beta   90.00
_cell.angle_gamma   90.00
#
_symmetry.space_group_name_H-M   'P 1'
#
loop_
_entity.id
_entity.type
_entity.pdbx_description
1 polymer ?
#
loop_
_entity_poly.entity_id
_entity_poly.type
_entity_poly.pdbx_seq_one_letter_code
_entity_poly.pdbx_strand_id
1 'polypeptide(L)'
;MGITELAVLKWVHIVAMVYWLGGEWGVFQTSYNVVNRKLAIDERRRHMETAYRIDILARTGIILLLPLGLHMGNIWGVQPFGGIYLIVGWVFFGLWLGLCWAAFIYRETDRGLRLTKMDESIRFVIIPLLLVASISSLLGNGPFNAEEGQKWFSSKLLIFSFLLV
;
A
#
# COMPACT_ATOMS: atom_id res chain seq x y z
N MET A 1 -3.72 4.14 31.70
CA MET A 1 -3.07 3.68 30.45
C MET A 1 -2.97 4.88 29.53
N GLY A 2 -1.76 5.39 29.29
CA GLY A 2 -1.56 6.49 28.34
C GLY A 2 -1.60 6.00 26.89
N ILE A 3 -1.90 6.90 25.95
CA ILE A 3 -1.79 6.62 24.52
C ILE A 3 -0.31 6.47 24.20
N THR A 4 0.13 5.26 23.86
CA THR A 4 1.51 5.00 23.42
C THR A 4 1.62 5.15 21.91
N GLU A 5 2.79 5.59 21.43
CA GLU A 5 3.07 5.70 19.99
C GLU A 5 2.76 4.39 19.25
N LEU A 6 3.20 3.26 19.81
CA LEU A 6 2.93 1.94 19.24
C LEU A 6 1.43 1.64 19.15
N ALA A 7 0.62 2.06 20.12
CA ALA A 7 -0.83 1.86 20.07
C ALA A 7 -1.49 2.68 18.95
N VAL A 8 -1.04 3.93 18.75
CA VAL A 8 -1.52 4.78 17.65
C VAL A 8 -1.12 4.18 16.31
N LEU A 9 0.15 3.80 16.13
CA LEU A 9 0.63 3.19 14.89
C LEU A 9 -0.13 1.91 14.55
N LYS A 10 -0.37 1.04 15.53
CA LYS A 10 -1.18 -0.18 15.36
C LYS A 10 -2.60 0.16 14.91
N TRP A 11 -3.23 1.13 15.56
CA TRP A 11 -4.58 1.54 15.21
C TRP A 11 -4.67 2.08 13.78
N VAL A 12 -3.77 2.99 13.40
CA VAL A 12 -3.71 3.53 12.02
C VAL A 12 -3.41 2.42 11.01
N HIS A 13 -2.52 1.48 11.34
CA HIS A 13 -2.21 0.35 10.46
C HIS A 13 -3.42 -0.57 10.23
N ILE A 14 -4.23 -0.82 11.27
CA ILE A 14 -5.48 -1.57 11.15
C ILE A 14 -6.49 -0.79 10.30
N VAL A 15 -6.64 0.51 10.52
CA VAL A 15 -7.51 1.37 9.71
C VAL A 15 -7.10 1.33 8.23
N ALA A 16 -5.80 1.47 7.94
CA ALA A 16 -5.27 1.37 6.59
C ALA A 16 -5.56 0.00 5.94
N MET A 17 -5.45 -1.08 6.72
CA MET A 17 -5.80 -2.44 6.26
C MET A 17 -7.29 -2.56 5.91
N VAL A 18 -8.17 -2.00 6.75
CA VAL A 18 -9.63 -2.04 6.53
C VAL A 18 -10.02 -1.24 5.29
N TYR A 19 -9.44 -0.04 5.10
CA TYR A 19 -9.70 0.76 3.90
C TYR A 19 -9.17 0.12 2.62
N TRP A 20 -7.99 -0.51 2.70
CA TRP A 20 -7.47 -1.29 1.59
C TRP A 20 -8.41 -2.46 1.25
N LEU A 21 -8.60 -3.40 2.16
CA LEU A 21 -9.37 -4.63 1.89
C LEU A 21 -10.85 -4.34 1.57
N GLY A 22 -11.47 -3.42 2.31
CA GLY A 22 -12.87 -3.01 2.07
C GLY A 22 -13.04 -2.22 0.78
N GLY A 23 -12.05 -1.38 0.42
CA GLY A 23 -12.02 -0.65 -0.84
C GLY A 23 -11.91 -1.59 -2.05
N GLU A 24 -10.97 -2.53 -2.02
CA GLU A 24 -10.82 -3.56 -3.06
C GLU A 24 -12.11 -4.36 -3.26
N TRP A 25 -12.77 -4.78 -2.18
CA TRP A 25 -14.06 -5.46 -2.26
C TRP A 25 -15.14 -4.59 -2.91
N GLY A 26 -15.19 -3.30 -2.57
CA GLY A 26 -16.11 -2.35 -3.19
C GLY A 26 -15.86 -2.17 -4.69
N VAL A 27 -14.60 -2.03 -5.10
CA VAL A 27 -14.21 -1.97 -6.52
C VAL A 27 -14.60 -3.25 -7.24
N PHE A 28 -14.30 -4.41 -6.66
CA PHE A 28 -14.67 -5.72 -7.20
C PHE A 28 -16.18 -5.82 -7.42
N GLN A 29 -16.99 -5.45 -6.43
CA GLN A 29 -18.44 -5.51 -6.53
C GLN A 29 -19.01 -4.56 -7.59
N THR A 30 -18.44 -3.36 -7.72
CA THR A 30 -18.87 -2.40 -8.76
C THR A 30 -18.47 -2.83 -10.17
N SER A 31 -17.39 -3.60 -10.30
CA SER A 31 -16.88 -4.06 -11.59
C SER A 31 -17.88 -4.94 -12.36
N TYR A 32 -18.73 -5.71 -11.66
CA TYR A 32 -19.77 -6.53 -12.28
C TYR A 32 -20.73 -5.71 -13.16
N ASN A 33 -21.12 -4.51 -12.70
CA ASN A 33 -22.00 -3.64 -13.47
C ASN A 33 -21.25 -2.90 -14.58
N VAL A 34 -19.98 -2.56 -14.35
CA VAL A 34 -19.11 -1.97 -15.38
C VAL A 34 -18.97 -2.88 -16.59
N VAL A 35 -18.76 -4.19 -16.40
CA VAL A 35 -18.55 -5.12 -17.51
C VAL A 35 -19.85 -5.64 -18.13
N ASN A 36 -21.00 -5.32 -17.53
CA ASN A 36 -22.29 -5.80 -17.99
C ASN A 36 -22.71 -5.12 -19.31
N ARG A 37 -22.68 -5.90 -20.40
CA ARG A 37 -23.06 -5.45 -21.74
C ARG A 37 -24.56 -5.14 -21.88
N LYS A 38 -25.40 -5.64 -20.98
CA LYS A 38 -26.85 -5.39 -20.98
C LYS A 38 -27.21 -3.99 -20.48
N LEU A 39 -26.32 -3.34 -19.73
CA LEU A 39 -26.53 -1.97 -19.25
C LEU A 39 -26.17 -0.95 -20.32
N ALA A 40 -26.80 0.22 -20.27
CA ALA A 40 -26.46 1.33 -21.14
C ALA A 40 -25.03 1.83 -20.83
N ILE A 41 -24.37 2.45 -21.82
CA ILE A 41 -23.01 2.97 -21.66
C ILE A 41 -22.92 4.03 -20.55
N ASP A 42 -23.96 4.87 -20.42
CA ASP A 42 -24.01 5.92 -19.40
C ASP A 42 -24.11 5.35 -17.98
N GLU A 43 -24.83 4.24 -17.82
CA GLU A 43 -24.95 3.53 -16.54
C GLU A 43 -23.63 2.86 -16.16
N ARG A 44 -22.95 2.21 -17.11
CA ARG A 44 -21.60 1.68 -16.90
C ARG A 44 -20.61 2.76 -16.49
N ARG A 45 -20.71 3.96 -17.10
CA ARG A 45 -19.85 5.10 -16.76
C ARG A 45 -20.07 5.59 -15.34
N ARG A 46 -21.31 5.60 -14.84
CA ARG A 46 -21.62 5.92 -13.43
C ARG A 46 -21.00 4.90 -12.48
N HIS A 47 -21.09 3.61 -12.80
CA HIS A 47 -20.44 2.57 -12.00
C HIS A 47 -18.92 2.65 -12.03
N MET A 48 -18.32 3.00 -13.17
CA MET A 48 -16.88 3.28 -13.26
C MET A 48 -16.46 4.43 -12.36
N GLU A 49 -17.23 5.53 -12.34
CA GLU A 49 -16.90 6.67 -11.48
C GLU A 49 -16.94 6.28 -9.99
N THR A 50 -17.94 5.51 -9.58
CA THR A 50 -18.00 4.96 -8.22
C THR A 50 -16.81 4.06 -7.92
N ALA A 51 -16.45 3.15 -8.84
CA ALA A 51 -15.29 2.29 -8.69
C ALA A 51 -14.02 3.11 -8.44
N TYR A 52 -13.77 4.14 -9.24
CA TYR A 52 -12.60 5.02 -9.07
C TYR A 52 -12.58 5.74 -7.72
N ARG A 53 -13.73 6.20 -7.22
CA ARG A 53 -13.82 6.89 -5.92
C ARG A 53 -13.56 5.94 -4.74
N ILE A 54 -13.88 4.66 -4.89
CA ILE A 54 -13.57 3.65 -3.88
C ILE A 54 -12.09 3.24 -3.96
N ASP A 55 -11.59 3.07 -5.19
CA ASP A 55 -10.22 2.66 -5.50
C ASP A 55 -9.15 3.58 -4.90
N ILE A 56 -9.38 4.91 -4.88
CA ILE A 56 -8.41 5.84 -4.27
C ILE A 56 -8.23 5.61 -2.76
N LEU A 57 -9.29 5.20 -2.06
CA LEU A 57 -9.21 4.86 -0.64
C LEU A 57 -8.45 3.54 -0.45
N ALA A 58 -8.69 2.56 -1.34
CA ALA A 58 -7.98 1.29 -1.33
C ALA A 58 -6.46 1.50 -1.54
N ARG A 59 -6.09 2.28 -2.56
CA ARG A 59 -4.69 2.64 -2.86
C ARG A 59 -4.02 3.41 -1.74
N THR A 60 -4.75 4.32 -1.09
CA THR A 60 -4.25 5.05 0.08
C THR A 60 -3.93 4.08 1.21
N GLY A 61 -4.81 3.12 1.48
CA GLY A 61 -4.61 2.08 2.48
C GLY A 61 -3.34 1.27 2.24
N ILE A 62 -3.17 0.71 1.04
CA ILE A 62 -2.01 -0.15 0.76
C ILE A 62 -0.67 0.60 0.79
N ILE A 63 -0.62 1.84 0.29
CA ILE A 63 0.60 2.66 0.35
C ILE A 63 0.97 2.97 1.81
N LEU A 64 -0.02 3.25 2.67
CA LEU A 64 0.22 3.54 4.09
C LEU A 64 0.60 2.32 4.93
N LEU A 65 0.16 1.11 4.54
CA LEU A 65 0.50 -0.12 5.26
C LEU A 65 2.02 -0.33 5.37
N LEU A 66 2.78 0.04 4.34
CA LEU A 66 4.23 -0.16 4.30
C LEU A 66 5.01 0.73 5.29
N PRO A 67 4.92 2.09 5.29
CA PRO A 67 5.60 2.94 6.26
C PRO A 67 5.17 2.65 7.70
N LEU A 68 3.87 2.40 7.93
CA LEU A 68 3.36 2.05 9.26
C LEU A 68 3.95 0.72 9.75
N GLY A 69 4.01 -0.29 8.87
CA GLY A 69 4.59 -1.59 9.18
C GLY A 69 6.08 -1.50 9.48
N LEU A 70 6.84 -0.73 8.70
CA LEU A 70 8.27 -0.50 8.92
C LEU A 70 8.54 0.27 10.21
N HIS A 71 7.76 1.31 10.50
CA HIS A 71 7.91 2.09 11.72
C HIS A 71 7.63 1.22 12.97
N MET A 72 6.54 0.45 12.95
CA MET A 72 6.26 -0.51 14.03
C MET A 72 7.31 -1.61 14.13
N GLY A 73 7.83 -2.10 13.00
CA GLY A 73 8.92 -3.07 12.95
C GLY A 73 10.18 -2.60 13.66
N ASN A 74 10.42 -1.28 13.66
CA ASN A 74 11.57 -0.67 14.37
C ASN A 74 11.37 -0.69 15.87
N ILE A 75 10.19 -0.29 16.31
CA ILE A 75 9.81 -0.28 17.73
C ILE A 75 9.83 -1.70 18.30
N TRP A 76 9.48 -2.70 17.49
CA TRP A 76 9.56 -4.11 17.85
C TRP A 76 10.95 -4.75 17.73
N GLY A 77 11.95 -4.01 17.23
CA GLY A 77 13.31 -4.52 17.08
C GLY A 77 13.46 -5.59 16.00
N VAL A 78 12.50 -5.74 15.10
CA VAL A 78 12.57 -6.73 14.00
C VAL A 78 13.23 -6.16 12.76
N GLN A 79 13.16 -4.83 12.59
CA GLN A 79 13.83 -4.11 11.52
C GLN A 79 14.83 -3.10 12.12
N PRO A 80 16.08 -3.01 11.60
CA PRO A 80 17.14 -2.22 12.22
C PRO A 80 17.15 -0.73 11.80
N PHE A 81 16.43 -0.35 10.74
CA PHE A 81 16.51 1.00 10.14
C PHE A 81 15.71 2.06 10.92
N GLY A 82 16.21 2.53 12.06
CA GLY A 82 15.62 3.62 12.85
C GLY A 82 16.06 5.03 12.40
N GLY A 83 15.57 6.06 13.11
CA GLY A 83 16.05 7.44 12.99
C GLY A 83 15.86 8.06 11.60
N ILE A 84 16.95 8.50 10.96
CA ILE A 84 16.91 9.18 9.66
C ILE A 84 16.28 8.33 8.56
N TYR A 85 16.45 7.00 8.61
CA TYR A 85 15.86 6.09 7.63
C TYR A 85 14.34 6.08 7.69
N LEU A 86 13.75 6.16 8.89
CA LEU A 86 12.30 6.26 9.05
C LEU A 86 11.78 7.60 8.54
N ILE A 87 12.49 8.69 8.82
CA ILE A 87 12.11 10.03 8.33
C ILE A 87 12.13 10.07 6.80
N VAL A 88 13.22 9.62 6.18
CA VAL A 88 13.35 9.56 4.72
C VAL A 88 12.29 8.63 4.13
N GLY A 89 12.03 7.48 4.76
CA GLY A 89 10.96 6.56 4.37
C GLY A 89 9.60 7.25 4.37
N TRP A 90 9.22 7.91 5.47
CA TRP A 90 7.94 8.62 5.56
C TRP A 90 7.81 9.75 4.55
N VAL A 91 8.88 10.52 4.29
CA VAL A 91 8.89 11.55 3.24
C VAL A 91 8.66 10.92 1.88
N PHE A 92 9.37 9.84 1.54
CA PHE A 92 9.18 9.11 0.29
C PHE A 92 7.75 8.59 0.14
N PHE A 93 7.20 7.93 1.16
CA PHE A 93 5.82 7.42 1.12
C PHE A 93 4.78 8.54 1.09
N GLY A 94 5.05 9.68 1.72
CA GLY A 94 4.19 10.87 1.64
C GLY A 94 4.16 11.45 0.22
N LEU A 95 5.33 11.54 -0.44
CA LEU A 95 5.42 11.96 -1.84
C LEU A 95 4.73 10.96 -2.78
N TRP A 96 4.91 9.66 -2.54
CA TRP A 96 4.25 8.62 -3.32
C TRP A 96 2.72 8.66 -3.16
N LEU A 97 2.22 8.83 -1.92
CA LEU A 97 0.79 9.02 -1.68
C LEU A 97 0.27 10.29 -2.37
N GLY A 98 1.02 11.40 -2.30
CA GLY A 98 0.68 12.63 -3.01
C GLY A 98 0.62 12.44 -4.52
N LEU A 99 1.52 11.64 -5.09
CA LEU A 99 1.50 11.27 -6.50
C LEU A 99 0.27 10.44 -6.87
N CYS A 100 -0.10 9.46 -6.03
CA CYS A 100 -1.32 8.67 -6.21
C CYS A 100 -2.58 9.54 -6.21
N TRP A 101 -2.68 10.49 -5.27
CA TRP A 101 -3.80 11.44 -5.23
C TRP A 101 -3.79 12.42 -6.40
N ALA A 102 -2.61 12.90 -6.82
CA ALA A 102 -2.49 13.76 -7.98
C ALA A 102 -2.92 13.03 -9.27
N ALA A 103 -2.56 11.76 -9.44
CA ALA A 103 -3.01 10.94 -10.56
C ALA A 103 -4.54 10.81 -10.59
N PHE A 104 -5.18 10.69 -9.42
CA PHE A 104 -6.64 10.66 -9.30
C PHE A 104 -7.30 12.01 -9.61
N ILE A 105 -6.76 13.12 -9.10
CA ILE A 105 -7.31 14.47 -9.30
C ILE A 105 -7.21 14.89 -10.78
N TYR A 106 -6.05 14.65 -11.40
CA TYR A 106 -5.79 14.99 -12.80
C TYR A 106 -6.17 13.86 -13.76
N ARG A 107 -7.09 12.97 -13.36
CA ARG A 107 -7.61 11.90 -14.23
C ARG A 107 -8.19 12.46 -15.53
N GLU A 108 -8.20 11.64 -16.59
CA GLU A 108 -8.65 12.03 -17.95
C GLU A 108 -7.77 13.10 -18.63
N THR A 109 -6.59 13.43 -18.07
CA THR A 109 -5.63 14.35 -18.69
C THR A 109 -4.30 13.65 -19.01
N ASP A 110 -3.54 14.17 -19.97
CA ASP A 110 -2.18 13.69 -20.26
C ASP A 110 -1.26 13.74 -19.04
N ARG A 111 -1.50 14.70 -18.13
CA ARG A 111 -0.77 14.81 -16.86
C ARG A 111 -1.10 13.64 -15.95
N GLY A 112 -2.38 13.30 -15.79
CA GLY A 112 -2.83 12.13 -15.03
C GLY A 112 -2.19 10.84 -15.53
N LEU A 113 -2.17 10.62 -16.85
CA LEU A 113 -1.52 9.45 -17.44
C LEU A 113 -0.02 9.37 -17.13
N ARG A 114 0.70 10.49 -17.15
CA ARG A 114 2.12 10.51 -16.77
C ARG A 114 2.30 10.21 -15.28
N LEU A 115 1.46 10.76 -14.41
CA LEU A 115 1.51 10.50 -12.97
C LEU A 115 1.22 9.03 -12.66
N THR A 116 0.23 8.41 -13.30
CA THR A 116 -0.05 6.98 -13.15
C THR A 116 1.15 6.12 -13.57
N LYS A 117 1.80 6.44 -14.71
CA LYS A 117 3.01 5.72 -15.13
C LYS A 117 4.17 5.87 -14.14
N MET A 118 4.29 7.03 -13.49
CA MET A 118 5.27 7.23 -12.42
C MET A 118 4.94 6.40 -11.18
N ASP A 119 3.66 6.31 -10.78
CA ASP A 119 3.20 5.44 -9.69
C ASP A 119 3.56 3.97 -9.97
N GLU A 120 3.24 3.50 -11.17
CA GLU A 120 3.54 2.15 -11.63
C GLU A 120 5.05 1.87 -11.65
N SER A 121 5.85 2.85 -12.09
CA SER A 121 7.31 2.72 -12.08
C SER A 121 7.87 2.57 -10.66
N ILE A 122 7.31 3.31 -9.69
CA ILE A 122 7.68 3.17 -8.28
C ILE A 122 7.33 1.76 -7.78
N ARG A 123 6.12 1.27 -8.07
CA ARG A 123 5.71 -0.11 -7.70
C ARG A 123 6.63 -1.16 -8.31
N PHE A 124 7.00 -0.99 -9.58
CA PHE A 124 7.87 -1.91 -10.29
C PHE A 124 9.28 -2.00 -9.68
N VAL A 125 9.73 -0.97 -8.97
CA VAL A 125 10.99 -0.99 -8.21
C VAL A 125 10.80 -1.50 -6.78
N ILE A 126 9.74 -1.05 -6.09
CA ILE A 126 9.48 -1.39 -4.68
C ILE A 126 9.10 -2.87 -4.53
N ILE A 127 8.27 -3.43 -5.41
CA ILE A 127 7.83 -4.83 -5.32
C ILE A 127 9.02 -5.80 -5.37
N PRO A 128 9.94 -5.75 -6.35
CA PRO A 128 11.13 -6.61 -6.36
C PRO A 128 12.04 -6.37 -5.15
N LEU A 129 12.21 -5.12 -4.72
CA LEU A 129 13.03 -4.81 -3.54
C LEU A 129 12.48 -5.49 -2.29
N LEU A 130 11.15 -5.43 -2.07
CA LEU A 130 10.48 -6.10 -0.96
C LEU A 130 10.53 -7.62 -1.08
N LEU A 131 10.36 -8.17 -2.28
CA LEU A 131 10.49 -9.61 -2.54
C LEU A 131 11.91 -10.10 -2.19
N VAL A 132 12.94 -9.44 -2.69
CA VAL A 132 14.33 -9.81 -2.44
C VAL A 132 14.68 -9.64 -0.95
N ALA A 133 14.30 -8.53 -0.34
CA ALA A 133 14.55 -8.28 1.08
C ALA A 133 13.84 -9.31 1.98
N SER A 134 12.59 -9.66 1.67
CA SER A 134 11.82 -10.61 2.48
C SER A 134 12.32 -12.04 2.32
N ILE A 135 12.58 -12.50 1.09
CA ILE A 135 13.17 -13.83 0.83
C ILE A 135 14.56 -13.94 1.45
N SER A 136 15.43 -12.95 1.23
CA SER A 136 16.78 -12.97 1.80
C SER A 136 16.76 -13.03 3.33
N SER A 137 15.82 -12.30 3.97
CA SER A 137 15.66 -12.33 5.43
C SER A 137 15.10 -13.66 5.92
N LEU A 138 14.20 -14.31 5.19
CA LEU A 138 13.73 -15.67 5.51
C LEU A 138 14.85 -16.72 5.42
N LEU A 139 15.81 -16.51 4.53
CA LEU A 139 17.02 -17.32 4.38
C LEU A 139 18.14 -16.95 5.37
N GLY A 140 17.93 -15.94 6.23
CA GLY A 140 18.87 -15.52 7.27
C GLY A 140 19.98 -14.55 6.82
N ASN A 141 19.97 -14.10 5.55
CA ASN A 141 20.98 -13.21 4.97
C ASN A 141 20.45 -11.79 4.69
N GLY A 142 19.21 -11.51 5.08
CA GLY A 142 18.53 -10.26 4.75
C GLY A 142 18.57 -9.23 5.88
N PRO A 143 18.06 -8.01 5.59
CA PRO A 143 18.17 -6.88 6.50
C PRO A 143 17.21 -6.95 7.71
N PHE A 144 16.26 -7.89 7.73
CA PHE A 144 15.33 -8.06 8.84
C PHE A 144 15.79 -9.16 9.78
N ASN A 145 15.60 -8.96 11.08
CA ASN A 145 15.98 -9.94 12.08
C ASN A 145 15.20 -11.24 11.88
N ALA A 146 15.94 -12.33 11.77
CA ALA A 146 15.43 -13.67 11.47
C ALA A 146 15.60 -14.63 12.66
N GLU A 147 15.76 -14.07 13.86
CA GLU A 147 15.80 -14.83 15.11
C GLU A 147 14.56 -15.73 15.25
N GLU A 148 14.69 -16.77 16.08
CA GLU A 148 13.61 -17.73 16.31
C GLU A 148 12.35 -17.01 16.83
N GLY A 149 11.26 -17.08 16.06
CA GLY A 149 10.02 -16.36 16.36
C GLY A 149 9.86 -14.98 15.72
N GLN A 150 10.84 -14.45 14.97
CA GLN A 150 10.74 -13.13 14.29
C GLN A 150 10.51 -13.22 12.77
N LYS A 151 10.61 -14.43 12.19
CA LYS A 151 10.40 -14.69 10.75
C LYS A 151 9.02 -14.28 10.21
N TRP A 152 8.02 -14.14 11.09
CA TRP A 152 6.67 -13.70 10.71
C TRP A 152 6.65 -12.34 10.01
N PHE A 153 7.58 -11.43 10.36
CA PHE A 153 7.65 -10.10 9.76
C PHE A 153 8.06 -10.19 8.29
N SER A 154 9.11 -10.97 8.02
CA SER A 154 9.57 -11.23 6.65
C SER A 154 8.51 -11.96 5.83
N SER A 155 7.81 -12.94 6.40
CA SER A 155 6.67 -13.60 5.73
C SER A 155 5.52 -12.63 5.44
N LYS A 156 5.19 -11.73 6.38
CA LYS A 156 4.16 -10.71 6.18
C LYS A 156 4.54 -9.74 5.07
N LEU A 157 5.80 -9.30 5.03
CA LEU A 157 6.31 -8.40 3.99
C LEU A 157 6.35 -9.09 2.62
N LEU A 158 6.66 -10.39 2.58
CA LEU A 158 6.58 -11.20 1.37
C LEU A 158 5.16 -11.22 0.82
N ILE A 159 4.16 -11.52 1.65
CA ILE A 159 2.75 -11.48 1.25
C ILE A 159 2.37 -10.08 0.76
N PHE A 160 2.77 -9.04 1.50
CA PHE A 160 2.50 -7.65 1.11
C PHE A 160 3.07 -7.31 -0.27
N SER A 161 4.25 -7.81 -0.63
CA SER A 161 4.85 -7.56 -1.95
C SER A 161 4.03 -8.14 -3.11
N PHE A 162 3.35 -9.27 -2.90
CA PHE A 162 2.43 -9.84 -3.90
C PHE A 162 1.10 -9.08 -3.97
N LEU A 163 0.64 -8.51 -2.86
CA LEU A 163 -0.60 -7.74 -2.80
C LEU A 163 -0.46 -6.33 -3.39
N LEU A 164 0.76 -5.83 -3.53
CA LEU A 164 1.05 -4.47 -4.01
C LEU A 164 1.01 -4.33 -5.56
N VAL A 165 0.96 -5.47 -6.27
CA VAL A 165 0.91 -5.59 -7.73
C VAL A 165 -0.33 -4.93 -8.32
#